data_AF-A0A965PFV6-F1
#
_entry.id   AF-A0A965PFV6-F1
#
_cell.length_a   1.000
_cell.length_b   1.000
_cell.length_c   1.000
_cell.angle_alpha   90.00
_cell.angle_beta   90.00
_cell.angle_gamma   90.00
#
_symmetry.space_group_name_H-M   'P 1'
#
loop_
_entity.id
_entity.type
_entity.pdbx_description
1 polymer ?
#
loop_
_entity_poly.entity_id
_entity_poly.type
_entity_poly.pdbx_seq_one_letter_code
_entity_poly.pdbx_strand_id
1 'polypeptide(L)'
;MYRVGAGILRVQSDTSDFGRMNFGGDTSSFPALKRSSATLQVRLADDSAYSVIDALHRLQGTAPATSGATGTAGDIRYDADYIYVCTATNTWKRAAIATW
;
A
#
# COMPACT_ATOMS: atom_id res chain seq x y z
N MET A 1 -4.07 20.45 15.62
CA MET A 1 -2.96 21.23 16.19
C MET A 1 -1.65 20.71 15.61
N TYR A 2 -1.05 21.41 14.65
CA TYR A 2 0.28 21.08 14.12
C TYR A 2 1.32 21.43 15.20
N ARG A 3 2.18 20.47 15.59
CA ARG A 3 3.34 20.73 16.44
C ARG A 3 4.55 20.94 15.52
N VAL A 4 5.21 22.09 15.63
CA VAL A 4 6.52 22.34 15.01
C VAL A 4 7.59 21.47 15.70
N GLY A 5 8.43 20.78 14.92
CA GLY A 5 9.57 20.04 15.47
C GLY A 5 10.20 18.91 14.63
N ALA A 6 9.58 18.45 13.54
CA ALA A 6 10.18 17.37 12.70
C ALA A 6 9.81 17.42 11.20
N GLY A 7 9.06 18.42 10.74
CA GLY A 7 8.55 18.45 9.36
C GLY A 7 7.46 17.41 9.06
N ILE A 8 6.93 16.73 10.08
CA ILE A 8 5.92 15.68 9.94
C ILE A 8 4.55 16.22 10.38
N LEU A 9 3.56 16.10 9.50
CA LEU A 9 2.16 16.24 9.90
C LEU A 9 1.70 14.93 10.55
N ARG A 10 1.41 14.96 11.85
CA ARG A 10 0.88 13.81 12.59
C ARG A 10 -0.61 14.02 12.85
N VAL A 11 -1.43 13.13 12.29
CA VAL A 11 -2.87 13.07 12.56
C VAL A 11 -3.12 11.86 13.46
N GLN A 12 -3.56 12.12 14.68
CA GLN A 12 -3.84 11.10 15.70
C GLN A 12 -4.93 11.63 16.62
N SER A 13 -5.71 10.73 17.20
CA SER A 13 -6.49 11.02 18.39
C SER A 13 -5.61 10.86 19.64
N ASP A 14 -6.10 11.36 20.76
CA ASP A 14 -5.53 11.15 22.09
C ASP A 14 -5.73 9.71 22.60
N THR A 15 -6.62 8.95 21.95
CA THR A 15 -6.78 7.51 22.14
C THR A 15 -6.28 6.72 20.93
N SER A 16 -6.52 5.41 20.87
CA SER A 16 -6.18 4.55 19.73
C SER A 16 -7.23 4.56 18.61
N ASP A 17 -8.26 5.40 18.71
CA ASP A 17 -9.47 5.41 17.89
C ASP A 17 -9.36 6.19 16.57
N PHE A 18 -8.18 6.75 16.23
CA PHE A 18 -8.03 7.45 14.95
C PHE A 18 -8.37 6.51 13.78
N GLY A 19 -9.55 6.74 13.19
CA GLY A 19 -10.12 5.86 12.19
C GLY A 19 -9.50 6.05 10.80
N ARG A 20 -9.62 7.25 10.23
CA ARG A 20 -9.22 7.57 8.85
C ARG A 20 -9.26 9.07 8.58
N MET A 21 -8.59 9.51 7.51
CA MET A 21 -8.71 10.85 6.95
C MET A 21 -9.60 10.80 5.71
N ASN A 22 -10.81 11.35 5.80
CA ASN A 22 -11.74 11.45 4.67
C ASN A 22 -11.38 12.65 3.78
N PHE A 23 -11.59 12.51 2.47
CA PHE A 23 -11.42 13.59 1.49
C PHE A 23 -12.79 13.95 0.89
N GLY A 24 -13.44 14.96 1.48
CA GLY A 24 -14.82 15.34 1.14
C GLY A 24 -15.78 14.94 2.25
N GLY A 25 -16.76 14.09 1.95
CA GLY A 25 -17.79 13.63 2.90
C GLY A 25 -17.44 12.34 3.66
N ASP A 26 -18.45 11.78 4.33
CA ASP A 26 -18.39 10.57 5.18
C ASP A 26 -19.17 9.38 4.63
N THR A 27 -19.85 9.55 3.49
CA THR A 27 -20.59 8.49 2.79
C THR A 27 -19.69 7.70 1.85
N SER A 28 -20.21 6.61 1.28
CA SER A 28 -19.56 5.80 0.24
C SER A 28 -19.21 6.55 -1.06
N SER A 29 -19.60 7.83 -1.20
CA SER A 29 -19.30 8.63 -2.39
C SER A 29 -17.92 9.30 -2.35
N PHE A 30 -17.19 9.21 -1.24
CA PHE A 30 -15.91 9.89 -1.04
C PHE A 30 -14.80 8.89 -0.64
N PRO A 31 -13.52 9.15 -0.93
CA PRO A 31 -12.42 8.30 -0.51
C PRO A 31 -11.88 8.71 0.86
N ALA A 32 -11.15 7.79 1.49
CA ALA A 32 -10.42 8.02 2.72
C ALA A 32 -9.09 7.26 2.74
N LEU A 33 -8.11 7.82 3.44
CA LEU A 33 -6.89 7.12 3.82
C LEU A 33 -7.02 6.60 5.25
N LYS A 34 -6.93 5.28 5.41
CA LYS A 34 -7.16 4.57 6.67
C LYS A 34 -5.93 3.79 7.11
N ARG A 35 -5.54 3.93 8.38
CA ARG A 35 -4.59 3.01 9.02
C ARG A 35 -5.28 1.66 9.26
N SER A 36 -4.65 0.58 8.83
CA SER A 36 -5.08 -0.79 9.15
C SER A 36 -3.87 -1.57 9.67
N SER A 37 -3.81 -1.80 10.98
CA SER A 37 -2.57 -2.23 11.67
C SER A 37 -1.40 -1.28 11.31
N ALA A 38 -0.29 -1.81 10.79
CA ALA A 38 0.86 -1.06 10.29
C ALA A 38 0.75 -0.63 8.81
N THR A 39 -0.37 -0.93 8.14
CA THR A 39 -0.59 -0.57 6.72
C THR A 39 -1.45 0.68 6.55
N LEU A 40 -1.36 1.30 5.38
CA LEU A 40 -2.29 2.32 4.92
C LEU A 40 -3.18 1.74 3.82
N GLN A 41 -4.48 1.94 3.95
CA GLN A 41 -5.49 1.48 3.00
C GLN A 41 -6.22 2.68 2.39
N VAL A 42 -6.60 2.53 1.13
CA VAL A 42 -7.55 3.45 0.48
C VAL A 42 -8.93 2.84 0.59
N ARG A 43 -9.84 3.55 1.26
CA ARG A 43 -11.19 3.08 1.60
C ARG A 43 -12.22 4.07 1.07
N LEU A 44 -13.48 3.63 1.00
CA LEU A 44 -14.59 4.58 0.96
C LEU A 44 -14.67 5.31 2.30
N ALA A 45 -15.22 6.53 2.31
CA ALA A 45 -15.23 7.39 3.49
C ALA A 45 -16.19 6.91 4.58
N ASP A 46 -17.14 6.02 4.26
CA ASP A 46 -17.95 5.28 5.23
C ASP A 46 -17.29 3.96 5.69
N ASP A 47 -16.08 3.65 5.17
CA ASP A 47 -15.29 2.45 5.43
C ASP A 47 -15.98 1.13 5.10
N SER A 48 -17.04 1.16 4.30
CA SER A 48 -17.78 -0.03 3.87
C SER A 48 -16.99 -0.91 2.88
N ALA A 49 -16.13 -0.31 2.05
CA ALA A 49 -15.32 -1.01 1.05
C ALA A 49 -13.96 -0.33 0.79
N TYR A 50 -13.11 -0.98 -0.03
CA TYR A 50 -11.91 -0.35 -0.58
C TYR A 50 -12.29 0.66 -1.67
N SER A 51 -11.53 1.74 -1.77
CA SER A 51 -11.60 2.68 -2.90
C SER A 51 -10.34 2.55 -3.77
N VAL A 52 -10.36 3.15 -4.95
CA VAL A 52 -9.27 3.08 -5.92
C VAL A 52 -8.27 4.23 -5.74
N ILE A 53 -7.00 3.97 -6.02
CA ILE A 53 -6.02 5.01 -6.30
C ILE A 53 -5.93 5.14 -7.82
N ASP A 54 -6.31 6.30 -8.34
CA ASP A 54 -5.99 6.68 -9.72
C ASP A 54 -4.65 7.44 -9.74
N ALA A 55 -3.55 6.71 -9.92
CA ALA A 55 -2.21 7.28 -9.94
C ALA A 55 -1.21 6.37 -10.68
N LEU A 56 -0.08 6.95 -11.08
CA LEU A 56 1.09 6.19 -11.52
C LEU A 56 1.71 5.47 -10.32
N HIS A 57 1.52 4.15 -10.24
CA HIS A 57 2.14 3.33 -9.19
C HIS A 57 3.49 2.78 -9.66
N ARG A 58 4.57 3.17 -8.97
CA ARG A 58 5.91 2.61 -9.19
C ARG A 58 6.25 1.62 -8.09
N LEU A 59 6.23 0.33 -8.44
CA LEU A 59 6.71 -0.73 -7.57
C LEU A 59 8.16 -0.45 -7.16
N GLN A 60 8.44 -0.57 -5.86
CA GLN A 60 9.77 -0.36 -5.30
C GLN A 60 10.51 -1.69 -5.11
N GLY A 61 11.80 -1.62 -4.75
CA GLY A 61 12.70 -2.73 -4.42
C GLY A 61 13.13 -3.63 -5.57
N THR A 62 14.11 -4.49 -5.29
CA THR A 62 14.81 -5.30 -6.29
C THR A 62 14.12 -6.63 -6.54
N ALA A 63 14.41 -7.24 -7.68
CA ALA A 63 14.05 -8.64 -7.93
C ALA A 63 14.60 -9.56 -6.81
N PRO A 64 13.85 -10.60 -6.41
CA PRO A 64 14.31 -11.57 -5.43
C PRO A 64 15.52 -12.35 -5.98
N ALA A 65 16.57 -12.51 -5.18
CA ALA A 65 17.78 -13.23 -5.59
C ALA A 65 17.53 -14.73 -5.87
N THR A 66 16.54 -15.33 -5.19
CA THR A 66 16.15 -16.74 -5.35
C THR A 66 14.64 -16.87 -5.14
N SER A 67 14.07 -18.03 -5.51
CA SER A 67 12.65 -18.34 -5.24
C SER A 67 12.31 -18.37 -3.74
N GLY A 68 13.32 -18.52 -2.88
CA GLY A 68 13.20 -18.54 -1.42
C GLY A 68 13.57 -17.21 -0.73
N ALA A 69 13.82 -16.14 -1.49
CA ALA A 69 14.23 -14.85 -0.92
C ALA A 69 13.14 -14.25 -0.03
N THR A 70 13.53 -13.41 0.93
CA THR A 70 12.57 -12.77 1.84
C THR A 70 11.51 -11.98 1.07
N GLY A 71 10.24 -12.23 1.37
CA GLY A 71 9.12 -11.56 0.72
C GLY A 71 7.81 -11.81 1.45
N THR A 72 6.88 -10.87 1.32
CA THR A 72 5.51 -10.99 1.85
C THR A 72 4.55 -11.31 0.71
N ALA A 73 3.55 -12.17 0.96
CA ALA A 73 2.57 -12.52 -0.06
C ALA A 73 1.90 -11.26 -0.64
N GLY A 74 1.86 -11.17 -1.98
CA GLY A 74 1.37 -10.01 -2.71
C GLY A 74 2.45 -9.00 -3.12
N ASP A 75 3.70 -9.13 -2.65
CA ASP A 75 4.80 -8.32 -3.17
C ASP A 75 5.00 -8.60 -4.66
N ILE A 76 5.11 -7.53 -5.45
CA ILE A 76 5.44 -7.57 -6.88
C ILE A 76 6.74 -6.82 -7.11
N ARG A 77 7.69 -7.46 -7.78
CA ARG A 77 8.98 -6.88 -8.19
C ARG A 77 9.21 -7.15 -9.66
N TYR A 78 10.16 -6.46 -10.27
CA TYR A 78 10.55 -6.70 -11.65
C TYR A 78 12.04 -6.41 -11.86
N ASP A 79 12.60 -7.00 -12.90
CA ASP A 79 13.88 -6.60 -13.50
C ASP A 79 13.67 -6.41 -15.01
N ALA A 80 14.76 -6.43 -15.80
CA ALA A 80 14.69 -6.27 -17.24
C ALA A 80 13.98 -7.44 -17.95
N ASP A 81 13.97 -8.63 -17.35
CA ASP A 81 13.61 -9.89 -18.01
C ASP A 81 12.33 -10.51 -17.42
N TYR A 82 11.99 -10.22 -16.16
CA TYR A 82 10.91 -10.90 -15.44
C TYR A 82 10.09 -9.98 -14.53
N ILE A 83 8.81 -10.32 -14.38
CA ILE A 83 7.96 -9.89 -13.26
C ILE A 83 7.96 -11.02 -12.22
N TYR A 84 8.14 -10.66 -10.95
CA TYR A 84 8.18 -11.58 -9.82
C TYR A 84 7.00 -11.29 -8.89
N VAL A 85 6.32 -12.34 -8.44
CA VAL A 85 5.23 -12.25 -7.47
C VAL A 85 5.53 -13.19 -6.30
N CYS A 86 5.53 -12.64 -5.09
CA CYS A 86 5.61 -13.43 -3.87
C CYS A 86 4.22 -14.01 -3.59
N THR A 87 4.04 -15.31 -3.78
CA THR A 87 2.72 -15.96 -3.64
C THR A 87 2.44 -16.46 -2.21
N ALA A 88 3.48 -16.63 -1.41
CA ALA A 88 3.43 -16.96 0.01
C ALA A 88 4.72 -16.43 0.66
N THR A 89 4.79 -16.36 2.00
CA THR A 89 6.00 -15.90 2.70
C THR A 89 7.24 -16.59 2.16
N ASN A 90 8.20 -15.78 1.70
CA ASN A 90 9.46 -16.22 1.12
C ASN A 90 9.32 -17.21 -0.06
N THR A 91 8.24 -17.12 -0.83
CA THR A 91 7.97 -18.00 -1.98
C THR A 91 7.64 -17.18 -3.22
N TRP A 92 8.62 -17.07 -4.12
CA TRP A 92 8.51 -16.27 -5.33
C TRP A 92 8.27 -17.11 -6.57
N LYS A 93 7.39 -16.62 -7.43
CA LYS A 93 7.20 -17.07 -8.81
C LYS A 93 7.54 -15.93 -9.75
N ARG A 94 7.88 -16.24 -11.01
CA ARG A 94 8.18 -15.25 -12.03
C ARG A 94 7.54 -15.56 -13.37
N ALA A 95 7.26 -14.52 -14.16
CA ALA A 95 6.82 -14.58 -15.54
C ALA A 95 7.77 -13.75 -16.41
N ALA A 96 8.12 -14.26 -17.60
CA ALA A 96 9.01 -13.55 -18.54
C ALA A 96 8.32 -12.32 -19.13
N ILE A 97 9.08 -11.23 -19.28
CA ILE A 97 8.66 -10.02 -19.97
C ILE A 97 9.12 -10.15 -21.43
N ALA A 98 8.18 -10.11 -22.37
CA ALA A 98 8.52 -10.08 -23.79
C ALA A 98 8.90 -8.65 -24.21
N THR A 99 9.80 -8.54 -25.19
CA THR A 99 10.04 -7.29 -25.90
C THR A 99 8.97 -7.08 -26.97
N TRP A 100 8.69 -5.82 -27.31
CA TRP A 100 7.84 -5.45 -28.44
C TRP A 100 8.43 -5.88 -29.78
#